data_AF-A0A8S3H1J1-F1
#
_entry.id   AF-A0A8S3H1J1-F1
#
_cell.length_a   1.000
_cell.length_b   1.000
_cell.length_c   1.000
_cell.angle_alpha   90.00
_cell.angle_beta   90.00
_cell.angle_gamma   90.00
#
_symmetry.space_group_name_H-M   'P 1'
#
loop_
_entity.id
_entity.type
_entity.pdbx_description
1 polymer ?
#
loop_
_entity_poly.entity_id
_entity_poly.type
_entity_poly.pdbx_seq_one_letter_code
_entity_poly.pdbx_strand_id
1 'polypeptide(L)'
;MISTGVEVCSEPPFQIRDASDGFMKRLPEWLQEELKPIDERNDCAIMNSVHRFWIEAGEIAYQHQFDENNNIITYYLDDVPKHVKKQLMQYDEQGNLIDDVSELDDDHSPEGEFTQAFTRYY
;
A
#
# COMPACT_ATOMS: atom_id res chain seq x y z
N MET A 1 0.65 2.34 9.16
CA MET A 1 1.15 1.13 9.86
C MET A 1 0.28 -0.02 9.39
N ILE A 2 0.82 -0.92 8.56
CA ILE A 2 0.07 -2.06 8.04
C ILE A 2 0.12 -3.13 9.15
N SER A 3 -0.98 -3.33 9.88
CA SER A 3 -1.10 -4.45 10.82
C SER A 3 -1.33 -5.72 10.00
N THR A 4 -0.28 -6.51 9.79
CA THR A 4 -0.34 -7.74 9.00
C THR A 4 -1.06 -8.90 9.71
N GLY A 5 -1.81 -8.63 10.79
CA GLY A 5 -2.46 -9.65 11.63
C GLY A 5 -1.51 -10.61 12.35
N VAL A 6 -0.19 -10.41 12.21
CA VAL A 6 0.83 -11.32 12.75
C VAL A 6 1.90 -10.58 13.52
N GLU A 7 2.35 -11.19 14.60
CA GLU A 7 3.53 -10.80 15.36
C GLU A 7 4.74 -11.57 14.87
N VAL A 8 5.86 -10.87 14.69
CA VAL A 8 7.14 -11.48 14.35
C VAL A 8 8.13 -11.23 15.47
N CYS A 9 8.69 -12.31 16.02
CA CYS A 9 9.80 -12.22 16.97
C CYS A 9 10.98 -11.50 16.31
N SER A 10 11.56 -10.49 16.97
CA SER A 10 12.71 -9.74 16.45
C SER A 10 14.02 -10.53 16.47
N GLU A 11 14.04 -11.68 17.16
CA GLU A 11 15.19 -12.56 17.28
C GLU A 11 14.99 -13.87 16.48
N PRO A 12 16.05 -14.42 15.85
CA PRO A 12 15.99 -15.71 15.20
C PRO A 12 15.56 -16.80 16.20
N PRO A 13 14.65 -17.73 15.82
CA PRO A 13 14.27 -18.08 14.45
C PRO A 13 13.08 -17.28 13.85
N PHE A 14 12.78 -16.08 14.36
CA PHE A 14 11.70 -15.20 13.86
C PHE A 14 10.33 -15.88 13.86
N GLN A 15 9.98 -16.51 14.98
CA GLN A 15 8.66 -17.15 15.12
C GLN A 15 7.55 -16.15 14.80
N ILE A 16 6.64 -16.58 13.94
CA ILE A 16 5.43 -15.83 13.59
C ILE A 16 4.30 -16.36 14.47
N ARG A 17 3.53 -15.46 15.09
CA ARG A 17 2.35 -15.78 15.87
C ARG A 17 1.19 -14.93 15.39
N ASP A 18 -0.02 -15.44 15.59
CA ASP A 18 -1.23 -14.64 15.37
C ASP A 18 -1.24 -13.47 16.35
N ALA A 19 -1.41 -12.25 15.85
CA ALA A 19 -1.42 -11.06 16.68
C ALA A 19 -2.62 -11.04 17.65
N SER A 20 -3.72 -11.71 17.28
CA SER A 20 -4.90 -11.89 18.12
C SER A 20 -4.60 -12.69 19.40
N ASP A 21 -3.57 -13.54 19.40
CA ASP A 21 -3.22 -14.37 20.55
C ASP A 21 -2.25 -13.72 21.55
N GLY A 22 -1.56 -12.66 21.14
CA GLY A 22 -0.53 -12.00 21.95
C GLY A 22 -0.82 -10.53 22.22
N PHE A 23 -0.20 -9.69 21.40
CA PHE A 23 -0.19 -8.24 21.38
C PHE A 23 -1.60 -7.66 21.44
N MET A 24 -2.51 -8.10 20.56
CA MET A 24 -3.86 -7.52 20.49
C MET A 24 -4.62 -7.73 21.79
N LYS A 25 -4.59 -8.93 22.40
CA LYS A 25 -5.24 -9.23 23.69
C LYS A 25 -4.77 -8.35 24.85
N ARG A 26 -3.58 -7.75 24.75
CA ARG A 26 -3.00 -6.91 25.80
C ARG A 26 -3.33 -5.43 25.62
N LEU A 27 -3.86 -5.04 24.47
CA LEU A 27 -4.27 -3.67 24.22
C LEU A 27 -5.64 -3.40 24.85
N PRO A 28 -5.94 -2.14 25.25
CA PRO A 28 -7.30 -1.71 25.54
C PRO A 28 -8.26 -1.97 24.37
N GLU A 29 -9.53 -2.26 24.64
CA GLU A 29 -10.55 -2.60 23.61
C GLU A 29 -10.62 -1.58 22.47
N TRP A 30 -10.56 -0.28 22.78
CA TRP A 30 -10.57 0.77 21.77
C TRP A 30 -9.37 0.70 20.82
N LEU A 31 -8.18 0.32 21.32
CA LEU A 31 -7.00 0.12 20.48
C LEU A 31 -7.05 -1.17 19.70
N GLN A 32 -7.68 -2.21 20.26
CA GLN A 32 -7.91 -3.45 19.53
C GLN A 32 -8.78 -3.19 18.29
N GLU A 33 -9.89 -2.47 18.44
CA GLU A 33 -10.77 -2.12 17.31
C GLU A 33 -10.06 -1.28 16.24
N GLU A 34 -9.27 -0.29 16.65
CA GLU A 34 -8.51 0.57 15.71
C GLU A 34 -7.42 -0.18 14.95
N LEU A 35 -6.82 -1.22 15.56
CA LEU A 35 -5.71 -1.98 15.00
C LEU A 35 -6.14 -3.33 14.41
N LYS A 36 -7.43 -3.69 14.47
CA LYS A 36 -7.94 -4.90 13.83
C LYS A 36 -7.63 -4.89 12.34
N PRO A 37 -7.30 -6.06 11.75
CA PRO A 37 -7.33 -6.25 10.32
C PRO A 37 -8.64 -5.71 9.73
N ILE A 38 -8.58 -5.12 8.53
CA ILE A 38 -9.72 -4.42 7.92
C ILE A 38 -10.93 -5.37 7.78
N ASP A 39 -10.67 -6.63 7.45
CA ASP A 39 -11.65 -7.72 7.31
C ASP A 39 -12.32 -8.14 8.63
N GLU A 40 -11.74 -7.79 9.79
CA GLU A 40 -12.30 -8.08 11.11
C GLU A 40 -13.06 -6.90 11.73
N ARG A 41 -13.13 -5.76 11.05
CA ARG A 41 -13.84 -4.55 11.53
C ARG A 41 -15.34 -4.66 11.26
N ASN A 42 -16.16 -4.26 12.24
CA ASN A 42 -17.63 -4.45 12.25
C ASN A 42 -18.39 -3.85 11.04
N ASP A 43 -17.77 -2.94 10.28
CA ASP A 43 -18.37 -2.27 9.12
C ASP A 43 -17.80 -2.72 7.77
N CYS A 44 -16.90 -3.71 7.73
CA CYS A 44 -16.32 -4.17 6.47
C CYS A 44 -17.21 -5.24 5.83
N ALA A 45 -18.07 -4.83 4.91
CA ALA A 45 -18.89 -5.73 4.09
C ALA A 45 -18.08 -6.61 3.11
N ILE A 46 -16.75 -6.53 3.15
CA ILE A 46 -15.86 -7.06 2.11
C ILE A 46 -15.10 -8.30 2.60
N MET A 47 -15.83 -9.29 3.12
CA MET A 47 -15.30 -10.66 3.13
C MET A 47 -15.11 -11.09 1.66
N ASN A 48 -13.85 -11.24 1.24
CA ASN A 48 -13.37 -11.76 -0.05
C ASN A 48 -12.99 -10.77 -1.17
N SER A 49 -12.75 -9.49 -0.91
CA SER A 49 -12.07 -8.63 -1.91
C SER A 49 -10.56 -8.67 -1.73
N VAL A 50 -9.84 -9.04 -2.76
CA VAL A 50 -8.38 -8.92 -2.80
C VAL A 50 -8.03 -7.69 -3.62
N HIS A 51 -7.16 -6.81 -3.11
CA HIS A 51 -6.65 -5.66 -3.86
C HIS A 51 -5.16 -5.79 -4.10
N ARG A 52 -4.71 -5.48 -5.32
CA ARG A 52 -3.30 -5.27 -5.64
C ARG A 52 -2.97 -3.80 -5.49
N PHE A 53 -1.86 -3.51 -4.80
CA PHE A 53 -1.29 -2.16 -4.72
C PHE A 53 0.08 -2.12 -5.37
N TRP A 54 0.39 -1.04 -6.08
CA TRP A 54 1.74 -0.79 -6.59
C TRP A 54 2.03 0.71 -6.63
N ILE A 55 3.32 1.05 -6.57
CA ILE A 55 3.80 2.42 -6.75
C ILE A 55 4.13 2.58 -8.23
N GLU A 56 3.57 3.61 -8.85
CA GLU A 56 3.94 4.03 -10.19
C GLU A 56 4.69 5.35 -10.10
N ALA A 57 5.83 5.40 -10.80
CA ALA A 57 6.64 6.59 -10.93
C ALA A 57 6.27 7.29 -12.24
N GLY A 58 5.97 8.58 -12.17
CA GLY A 58 5.73 9.41 -13.33
C GLY A 58 7.01 9.93 -13.97
N GLU A 59 6.85 10.84 -14.93
CA GLU A 59 7.95 11.42 -15.68
C GLU A 59 8.77 12.40 -14.83
N ILE A 60 10.10 12.33 -14.98
CA ILE A 60 11.04 13.24 -14.32
C ILE A 60 11.28 14.42 -15.24
N ALA A 61 10.85 15.61 -14.82
CA ALA A 61 11.24 16.83 -15.52
C ALA A 61 12.76 17.05 -15.37
N TYR A 62 13.41 17.49 -16.43
CA TYR A 62 14.83 17.84 -16.35
C TYR A 62 15.15 19.10 -17.14
N GLN A 63 16.19 19.79 -16.68
CA GLN A 63 16.82 20.91 -17.37
C GLN A 63 18.29 20.57 -17.58
N HIS A 64 18.92 21.14 -18.61
CA HIS A 64 20.36 21.01 -18.79
C HIS A 64 21.00 22.37 -19.06
N GLN A 65 22.24 22.51 -18.60
CA GLN A 65 23.08 23.66 -18.87
C GLN A 65 24.37 23.20 -19.54
N PHE A 66 24.75 23.91 -20.61
CA PHE A 66 25.99 23.68 -21.34
C PHE A 66 27.04 24.71 -20.94
N ASP A 67 28.19 24.26 -20.47
CA ASP A 67 29.37 25.10 -20.25
C ASP A 67 30.31 25.00 -21.46
N GLU A 68 30.26 26.01 -22.32
CA GLU A 68 31.08 26.09 -23.55
C GLU A 68 32.59 26.12 -23.26
N ASN A 69 33.01 26.62 -22.09
CA ASN A 69 34.43 26.78 -21.77
C ASN A 69 35.07 25.45 -21.34
N ASN A 70 34.29 24.59 -20.67
CA ASN A 70 34.78 23.31 -20.13
C ASN A 70 34.24 22.08 -20.87
N ASN A 71 33.38 22.28 -21.87
CA ASN A 71 32.70 21.21 -22.62
C ASN A 71 31.94 20.24 -21.68
N ILE A 72 31.28 20.78 -20.66
CA ILE A 72 30.51 20.02 -19.66
C ILE A 72 29.02 20.28 -19.87
N ILE A 73 28.22 19.21 -19.83
CA ILE A 73 26.76 19.30 -19.76
C ILE A 73 26.33 18.88 -18.35
N THR A 74 25.63 19.76 -17.65
CA THR A 74 25.04 19.45 -16.34
C THR A 74 23.54 19.29 -16.48
N TYR A 75 23.01 18.17 -15.99
CA TYR A 75 21.58 17.88 -15.93
C TYR A 75 21.06 18.12 -14.51
N TYR A 76 19.97 18.87 -14.41
CA TYR A 76 19.21 19.07 -13.19
C TYR A 76 17.92 18.28 -13.33
N LEU A 77 17.78 17.26 -12.49
CA LEU A 77 16.60 16.40 -12.44
C LEU A 77 15.69 16.92 -11.33
N ASP A 78 14.41 17.07 -11.64
CA ASP A 78 13.39 17.41 -10.64
C ASP A 78 12.97 16.16 -9.84
N ASP A 79 12.09 16.35 -8.87
CA ASP A 79 11.52 15.25 -8.10
C ASP A 79 10.70 14.30 -9.00
N VAL A 80 10.72 13.01 -8.66
CA VAL A 80 9.93 12.00 -9.36
C VAL A 80 8.53 11.98 -8.75
N PRO A 81 7.47 12.39 -9.49
CA PRO A 81 6.12 12.21 -9.00
C PRO A 81 5.85 10.72 -8.83
N LYS A 82 5.29 10.33 -7.69
CA LYS A 82 4.93 8.94 -7.37
C LYS A 82 3.48 8.90 -6.96
N HIS A 83 2.79 7.84 -7.35
CA HIS A 83 1.43 7.58 -6.91
C HIS A 83 1.25 6.10 -6.60
N VAL A 84 0.47 5.81 -5.57
CA VAL A 84 0.04 4.45 -5.26
C VAL A 84 -1.25 4.19 -6.03
N LYS A 85 -1.27 3.11 -6.79
CA LYS A 85 -2.48 2.59 -7.45
C LYS A 85 -3.05 1.42 -6.67
N LYS A 86 -4.37 1.23 -6.82
CA LYS A 86 -5.11 0.04 -6.38
C LYS A 86 -5.77 -0.63 -7.57
N GLN A 87 -6.04 -1.92 -7.44
CA GLN A 87 -6.83 -2.70 -8.40
C GLN A 87 -7.52 -3.83 -7.64
N LEU A 88 -8.86 -3.88 -7.68
CA LEU A 88 -9.58 -5.05 -7.19
C LEU A 88 -9.24 -6.28 -8.04
N MET A 89 -9.14 -7.41 -7.37
CA MET A 89 -8.85 -8.71 -7.95
C MET A 89 -9.97 -9.70 -7.64
N GLN A 90 -10.19 -10.62 -8.57
CA GLN A 90 -11.13 -11.72 -8.47
C GLN A 90 -10.46 -13.04 -8.84
N TYR A 91 -11.01 -14.14 -8.36
CA TYR A 91 -10.58 -15.47 -8.78
C TYR A 91 -11.21 -15.85 -10.12
N ASP A 92 -10.41 -16.30 -11.08
CA ASP A 92 -10.90 -16.92 -12.30
C ASP A 92 -11.42 -18.36 -12.07
N GLU A 93 -11.96 -18.99 -13.11
CA GLU A 93 -12.46 -20.38 -13.04
C GLU A 93 -11.38 -21.41 -12.69
N GLN A 94 -10.10 -21.06 -12.87
CA GLN A 94 -8.95 -21.90 -12.55
C GLN A 94 -8.39 -21.61 -11.15
N GLY A 95 -8.98 -20.67 -10.41
CA GLY A 95 -8.55 -20.27 -9.08
C GLY A 95 -7.33 -19.33 -9.06
N ASN A 96 -6.99 -18.68 -10.18
CA ASN A 96 -5.96 -17.64 -10.21
C ASN A 96 -6.56 -16.28 -9.89
N LEU A 97 -5.80 -15.43 -9.20
CA LEU A 97 -6.16 -14.02 -8.99
C LEU A 97 -5.89 -13.21 -10.25
N ILE A 98 -6.94 -12.60 -10.80
CA ILE A 98 -6.90 -11.70 -11.97
C ILE A 98 -7.49 -10.34 -11.61
N ASP A 99 -7.10 -9.31 -12.36
CA ASP A 99 -7.63 -7.96 -12.16
C ASP A 99 -9.12 -7.92 -12.54
N ASP A 100 -9.94 -7.29 -11.69
CA ASP A 100 -11.35 -7.05 -11.98
C ASP A 100 -11.51 -5.84 -12.91
N VAL A 101 -11.69 -6.13 -14.21
CA VAL A 101 -11.91 -5.14 -15.27
C VAL A 101 -13.27 -4.45 -15.20
N SER A 102 -14.18 -4.90 -14.33
CA SER A 102 -15.50 -4.29 -14.15
C SER A 102 -15.53 -3.20 -13.09
N GLU A 103 -14.48 -3.08 -12.28
CA GLU A 103 -14.40 -2.07 -11.24
C GLU A 103 -14.15 -0.69 -11.86
N LEU A 104 -15.06 0.25 -11.58
CA LEU A 104 -14.77 1.68 -11.70
C LEU A 104 -13.96 2.06 -10.47
N ASP A 105 -12.83 2.73 -10.67
CA ASP A 105 -11.93 3.18 -9.59
C ASP A 105 -12.71 4.04 -8.57
N ASP A 106 -13.28 3.39 -7.54
CA ASP A 106 -14.05 4.08 -6.51
C ASP A 106 -13.06 4.69 -5.52
N ASP A 107 -12.76 5.96 -5.74
CA ASP A 107 -11.87 6.79 -4.92
C ASP A 107 -12.39 7.03 -3.49
N HIS A 108 -13.60 6.57 -3.15
CA HIS A 108 -14.19 6.67 -1.81
C HIS A 108 -14.15 5.36 -1.00
N SER A 109 -13.56 4.28 -1.53
CA SER A 109 -13.34 3.06 -0.74
C SER A 109 -12.21 3.25 0.30
N PRO A 110 -12.17 2.46 1.40
CA PRO A 110 -11.05 2.50 2.36
C PRO A 110 -9.67 2.31 1.70
N GLU A 111 -9.59 1.48 0.66
CA GLU A 111 -8.39 1.27 -0.15
C GLU A 111 -8.05 2.51 -0.99
N GLY A 112 -9.05 3.22 -1.52
CA GLY A 112 -8.87 4.49 -2.24
C GLY A 112 -8.39 5.61 -1.30
N GLU A 113 -8.96 5.69 -0.09
CA GLU A 113 -8.47 6.62 0.94
C GLU A 113 -7.02 6.31 1.32
N PHE A 114 -6.67 5.02 1.42
CA PHE A 114 -5.29 4.60 1.66
C PHE A 114 -4.35 5.03 0.53
N THR A 115 -4.68 4.79 -0.74
CA THR A 115 -3.80 5.17 -1.87
C THR A 115 -3.61 6.68 -1.94
N GLN A 116 -4.67 7.47 -1.74
CA GLN A 116 -4.60 8.93 -1.70
C GLN A 116 -3.76 9.44 -0.53
N ALA A 117 -3.98 8.92 0.67
CA ALA A 117 -3.21 9.31 1.85
C ALA A 117 -1.73 8.95 1.69
N PHE A 118 -1.43 7.75 1.20
CA PHE A 118 -0.05 7.31 1.00
C PHE A 118 0.66 8.20 -0.03
N THR A 119 0.04 8.40 -1.20
CA THR A 119 0.58 9.26 -2.28
C THR A 119 0.81 10.70 -1.81
N ARG A 120 -0.01 11.22 -0.91
CA ARG A 120 0.10 12.60 -0.42
C ARG A 120 1.20 12.79 0.61
N TYR A 121 1.44 11.79 1.46
CA TYR A 121 2.30 11.93 2.64
C TYR A 121 3.64 11.19 2.54
N TYR A 122 3.84 10.34 1.53
CA TYR A 122 5.03 9.50 1.31
C TYR A 122 5.44 9.49 -0.17
#